data_AF-A0A4V6A4W0-F1
#
_entry.id   AF-A0A4V6A4W0-F1
#
_cell.length_a   1.000
_cell.length_b   1.000
_cell.length_c   1.000
_cell.angle_alpha   90.00
_cell.angle_beta   90.00
_cell.angle_gamma   90.00
#
_symmetry.space_group_name_H-M   'P 1'
#
loop_
_entity.id
_entity.type
_entity.pdbx_description
1 polymer ?
#
loop_
_entity_poly.entity_id
_entity_poly.type
_entity_poly.pdbx_seq_one_letter_code
_entity_poly.pdbx_strand_id
1 'polypeptide(L)'
;MATSPATPALRRKRMSAITDELMAKCRKLNALASKMTKENSEFEAKLASLSHLYNSRVDESDNESITTTSSMFDLSSDEESEVEADEEPRRSTRSSTTSEIQNLKEINLKNFKTVVQCSKCRLNVRGGLNSFIDHIATHEMPRMECPVEGCAVHLPEIVIMEHVKAVHKRNASTISAAIKTSIAQHTTSLATLKLLIPTYFPAENYLGATHEIPVSPFGSTCLKCQKTVRTRAERELHITMHLQSKIKCPVVGCEKPDQHYNVVAYHMKQDHLKALGQLMETEDIPFREAQTKILNKVNKMMGQFFEIKQ
;
A
#
# COMPACT_ATOMS: atom_id res chain seq x y z
N MET A 1 -57.58 21.23 -3.06
CA MET A 1 -57.32 21.58 -4.48
C MET A 1 -57.17 20.28 -5.26
N ALA A 2 -58.17 19.91 -6.05
CA ALA A 2 -58.12 18.69 -6.87
C ALA A 2 -57.27 18.96 -8.12
N THR A 3 -56.17 18.23 -8.28
CA THR A 3 -55.35 18.30 -9.50
C THR A 3 -56.11 17.62 -10.63
N SER A 4 -56.51 18.40 -11.64
CA SER A 4 -57.16 17.84 -12.83
C SER A 4 -56.29 16.77 -13.48
N PRO A 5 -56.85 15.59 -13.82
CA PRO A 5 -56.09 14.52 -14.44
C PRO A 5 -55.52 14.99 -15.78
N ALA A 6 -54.23 14.74 -15.98
CA ALA A 6 -53.54 15.06 -17.23
C ALA A 6 -54.23 14.38 -18.42
N THR A 7 -54.50 15.14 -19.48
CA THR A 7 -55.13 14.60 -20.68
C THR A 7 -54.26 13.49 -21.30
N PRO A 8 -54.87 12.44 -21.89
CA PRO A 8 -54.13 11.34 -22.52
C PRO A 8 -53.06 11.79 -23.54
N ALA A 9 -53.29 12.92 -24.22
CA ALA A 9 -52.33 13.51 -25.15
C ALA A 9 -51.04 13.97 -24.46
N LEU A 10 -51.12 14.55 -23.26
CA LEU A 10 -49.95 14.98 -22.50
C LEU A 10 -49.11 13.79 -22.04
N ARG A 11 -49.77 12.68 -21.64
CA ARG A 11 -49.09 11.44 -21.25
C ARG A 11 -48.31 10.82 -22.41
N ARG A 12 -48.88 10.79 -23.62
CA ARG A 12 -48.19 10.31 -24.83
C ARG A 12 -46.95 11.15 -25.16
N LYS A 13 -47.07 12.49 -25.11
CA LYS A 13 -45.92 13.39 -25.35
C LYS A 13 -44.79 13.17 -24.35
N ARG A 14 -45.11 13.01 -23.06
CA ARG A 14 -44.10 12.71 -22.02
C ARG A 14 -43.41 11.37 -22.24
N MET A 15 -44.17 10.32 -22.58
CA MET A 15 -43.58 9.01 -22.87
C MET A 15 -42.67 9.03 -24.10
N SER A 16 -43.03 9.78 -25.15
CA SER A 16 -42.17 9.98 -26.33
C SER A 16 -40.86 10.65 -25.93
N ALA A 17 -40.91 11.76 -25.18
CA ALA A 17 -39.70 12.47 -24.76
C ALA A 17 -38.76 11.62 -23.90
N ILE A 18 -39.31 10.80 -22.99
CA ILE A 18 -38.52 9.85 -22.18
C ILE A 18 -37.86 8.80 -23.07
N THR A 19 -38.59 8.29 -24.06
CA THR A 19 -38.06 7.30 -25.00
C THR A 19 -36.91 7.89 -25.83
N ASP A 20 -37.08 9.12 -26.33
CA ASP A 20 -36.06 9.83 -27.10
C ASP A 20 -34.80 10.11 -26.26
N GLU A 21 -34.97 10.53 -25.00
CA GLU A 21 -33.86 10.74 -24.06
C GLU A 21 -33.10 9.43 -23.76
N LEU A 22 -33.84 8.33 -23.55
CA LEU A 22 -33.25 7.01 -23.31
C LEU A 22 -32.45 6.54 -24.53
N MET A 23 -33.02 6.68 -25.73
CA MET A 23 -32.33 6.30 -26.97
C MET A 23 -31.08 7.15 -27.22
N ALA A 24 -31.11 8.44 -26.88
CA ALA A 24 -29.93 9.30 -26.93
C ALA A 24 -28.82 8.84 -25.96
N LYS A 25 -29.18 8.46 -24.72
CA LYS A 25 -28.24 7.91 -23.74
C LYS A 25 -27.64 6.57 -24.20
N CYS A 26 -28.45 5.67 -24.76
CA CYS A 26 -27.98 4.40 -25.31
C CYS A 26 -26.97 4.61 -26.45
N ARG A 27 -27.23 5.55 -27.37
CA ARG A 27 -26.27 5.89 -28.43
C ARG A 27 -24.95 6.41 -27.88
N LYS A 28 -25.00 7.26 -26.84
CA LYS A 28 -23.79 7.79 -26.17
C LYS A 28 -22.98 6.68 -25.49
N LEU A 29 -23.64 5.75 -24.81
CA LEU A 29 -22.98 4.59 -24.19
C LEU A 29 -22.32 3.68 -25.23
N ASN A 30 -23.02 3.39 -26.33
CA ASN A 30 -22.45 2.60 -27.43
C ASN A 30 -21.23 3.29 -28.06
N ALA A 31 -21.26 4.61 -28.25
CA ALA A 31 -20.12 5.35 -28.76
C ALA A 31 -18.90 5.29 -27.82
N LEU A 32 -19.12 5.34 -26.49
CA LEU A 32 -18.06 5.19 -25.50
C LEU A 32 -17.49 3.77 -25.49
N ALA A 33 -18.35 2.75 -25.58
CA ALA A 33 -17.92 1.36 -25.68
C ALA A 33 -17.04 1.13 -26.93
N SER A 34 -17.48 1.62 -28.09
CA SER A 34 -16.70 1.53 -29.33
C SER A 34 -15.35 2.26 -29.25
N LYS A 35 -15.31 3.40 -28.53
CA LYS A 35 -14.06 4.13 -28.29
C LYS A 35 -13.09 3.30 -27.43
N MET A 36 -13.58 2.72 -26.33
CA MET A 36 -12.77 1.85 -25.47
C MET A 36 -12.25 0.62 -26.20
N THR A 37 -13.07 -0.04 -27.03
CA THR A 37 -12.61 -1.20 -27.80
C THR A 37 -11.52 -0.83 -28.80
N LYS A 38 -11.61 0.36 -29.40
CA LYS A 38 -10.57 0.87 -30.31
C LYS A 38 -9.26 1.15 -29.56
N GLU A 39 -9.32 1.83 -28.42
CA GLU A 39 -8.15 2.11 -27.58
C GLU A 39 -7.49 0.81 -27.08
N ASN A 40 -8.29 -0.20 -26.70
CA ASN A 40 -7.77 -1.50 -26.30
C ASN A 40 -7.07 -2.23 -27.45
N SER A 41 -7.65 -2.21 -28.66
CA SER A 41 -7.01 -2.80 -29.84
C SER A 41 -5.70 -2.11 -30.23
N GLU A 42 -5.61 -0.79 -30.07
CA GLU A 42 -4.37 -0.04 -30.33
C GLU A 42 -3.30 -0.36 -29.28
N PHE A 43 -3.70 -0.55 -28.02
CA PHE A 43 -2.82 -0.97 -26.94
C PHE A 43 -2.26 -2.39 -27.18
N GLU A 44 -3.11 -3.34 -27.56
CA GLU A 44 -2.69 -4.70 -27.88
C GLU A 44 -1.71 -4.73 -29.08
N ALA A 45 -1.96 -3.93 -30.12
CA ALA A 45 -1.04 -3.81 -31.25
C ALA A 45 0.34 -3.25 -30.85
N LYS A 46 0.38 -2.28 -29.92
CA LYS A 46 1.64 -1.76 -29.36
C LYS A 46 2.37 -2.82 -28.55
N LEU A 47 1.65 -3.62 -27.76
CA LEU A 47 2.21 -4.71 -26.98
C LEU A 47 2.84 -5.79 -27.87
N ALA A 48 2.14 -6.19 -28.94
CA ALA A 48 2.63 -7.16 -29.92
C ALA A 48 3.92 -6.66 -30.62
N SER A 49 3.98 -5.36 -30.92
CA SER A 49 5.15 -4.73 -31.53
C SER A 49 6.37 -4.75 -30.60
N LEU A 50 6.17 -4.53 -29.30
CA LEU A 50 7.24 -4.61 -28.30
C LEU A 50 7.75 -6.04 -28.09
N SER A 51 6.84 -7.03 -28.15
CA SER A 51 7.21 -8.45 -28.03
C SER A 51 8.15 -8.90 -29.16
N HIS A 52 7.93 -8.42 -30.39
CA HIS A 52 8.82 -8.70 -31.52
C HIS A 52 10.23 -8.13 -31.33
N LEU A 53 10.36 -6.92 -30.79
CA LEU A 53 11.67 -6.29 -30.51
C LEU A 53 12.45 -7.02 -29.40
N TYR A 54 11.73 -7.66 -28.47
CA TYR A 54 12.34 -8.43 -27.38
C TYR A 54 12.94 -9.74 -27.90
N ASN A 55 12.23 -10.45 -28.79
CA ASN A 55 12.69 -11.73 -29.33
C ASN A 55 13.82 -11.60 -30.36
N SER A 56 14.03 -10.42 -30.96
CA SER A 56 15.07 -10.21 -31.97
C SER A 56 16.46 -9.85 -31.40
N ARG A 57 16.64 -9.83 -30.07
CA ARG A 57 17.85 -9.27 -29.43
C ARG A 57 18.60 -10.23 -28.51
N VAL A 58 18.33 -11.54 -28.61
CA VAL A 58 18.86 -12.56 -27.68
C VAL A 58 20.03 -13.37 -28.24
N ASP A 59 20.47 -13.13 -29.48
CA ASP A 59 21.71 -13.71 -30.00
C ASP A 59 22.78 -12.64 -30.17
N GLU A 60 23.98 -12.94 -29.69
CA GLU A 60 25.22 -12.15 -29.69
C GLU A 60 25.43 -11.21 -28.49
N SER A 61 26.34 -11.57 -27.60
CA SER A 61 27.61 -10.82 -27.48
C SER A 61 28.46 -11.34 -26.32
N ASP A 62 29.70 -11.61 -26.68
CA ASP A 62 30.75 -12.15 -25.86
C ASP A 62 31.24 -11.23 -24.73
N ASN A 63 31.48 -11.92 -23.61
CA ASN A 63 32.49 -11.73 -22.57
C ASN A 63 33.64 -10.75 -22.88
N GLU A 64 33.71 -9.62 -22.16
CA GLU A 64 35.00 -9.03 -21.76
C GLU A 64 34.98 -8.48 -20.33
N SER A 65 36.06 -8.80 -19.63
CA SER A 65 36.37 -8.48 -18.24
C SER A 65 37.11 -7.15 -18.15
N ILE A 66 36.58 -6.16 -17.42
CA ILE A 66 37.33 -4.93 -17.10
C ILE A 66 37.23 -4.58 -15.60
N THR A 67 38.42 -4.31 -15.09
CA THR A 67 38.82 -3.94 -13.72
C THR A 67 38.46 -2.50 -13.33
N THR A 68 38.01 -2.39 -12.08
CA THR A 68 38.34 -1.39 -11.04
C THR A 68 38.59 0.08 -11.45
N THR A 69 37.81 1.01 -10.90
CA THR A 69 38.33 2.20 -10.21
C THR A 69 37.22 2.93 -9.43
N SER A 70 37.58 3.34 -8.22
CA SER A 70 36.73 4.01 -7.23
C SER A 70 36.75 5.52 -7.46
N SER A 71 35.59 6.17 -7.53
CA SER A 71 35.50 7.63 -7.50
C SER A 71 34.16 8.08 -6.92
N MET A 72 34.25 8.93 -5.89
CA MET A 72 33.15 9.62 -5.23
C MET A 72 32.81 10.86 -6.05
N PHE A 73 31.54 11.09 -6.42
CA PHE A 73 31.05 12.45 -6.64
C PHE A 73 29.55 12.58 -6.30
N ASP A 74 29.29 13.74 -5.71
CA ASP A 74 28.09 14.30 -5.13
C ASP A 74 27.56 15.32 -6.12
N LEU A 75 26.29 15.24 -6.54
CA LEU A 75 25.64 16.30 -7.34
C LEU A 75 24.13 16.35 -7.08
N SER A 76 23.71 17.41 -6.39
CA SER A 76 22.37 17.99 -6.46
C SER A 76 22.18 18.73 -7.77
N SER A 77 20.98 18.71 -8.33
CA SER A 77 20.59 19.66 -9.37
C SER A 77 19.11 20.02 -9.21
N ASP A 78 18.90 21.25 -8.76
CA ASP A 78 17.64 21.98 -8.83
C ASP A 78 17.46 22.48 -10.27
N GLU A 79 16.31 22.20 -10.89
CA GLU A 79 15.83 22.96 -12.04
C GLU A 79 14.34 23.26 -11.86
N GLU A 80 14.05 24.54 -11.60
CA GLU A 80 12.73 25.13 -11.66
C GLU A 80 12.41 25.50 -13.12
N SER A 81 11.19 25.20 -13.57
CA SER A 81 10.63 25.82 -14.77
C SER A 81 9.18 26.21 -14.51
N GLU A 82 8.95 27.52 -14.54
CA GLU A 82 7.64 28.15 -14.54
C GLU A 82 7.11 28.20 -15.97
N VAL A 83 5.88 27.74 -16.17
CA VAL A 83 5.10 28.00 -17.39
C VAL A 83 3.69 28.42 -17.00
N GLU A 84 3.38 29.69 -17.28
CA GLU A 84 2.03 30.23 -17.24
C GLU A 84 1.25 29.85 -18.50
N ALA A 85 -0.01 29.49 -18.35
CA ALA A 85 -0.99 29.52 -19.43
C ALA A 85 -2.42 29.69 -18.87
N ASP A 86 -3.02 30.82 -19.24
CA ASP A 86 -4.45 31.14 -19.19
C ASP A 86 -5.30 30.13 -19.99
N GLU A 87 -6.53 29.85 -19.53
CA GLU A 87 -7.75 29.80 -20.38
C GLU A 87 -9.04 29.47 -19.59
N GLU A 88 -10.14 29.95 -20.17
CA GLU A 88 -11.51 30.25 -19.70
C GLU A 88 -12.43 29.11 -19.18
N PRO A 89 -13.59 29.46 -18.56
CA PRO A 89 -14.47 28.51 -17.89
C PRO A 89 -15.60 27.98 -18.79
N ARG A 90 -15.70 26.65 -18.93
CA ARG A 90 -16.88 25.97 -19.50
C ARG A 90 -17.67 25.22 -18.43
N ARG A 91 -18.94 25.63 -18.27
CA ARG A 91 -19.99 24.93 -17.51
C ARG A 91 -20.18 23.50 -18.04
N SER A 92 -20.07 22.51 -17.16
CA SER A 92 -20.47 21.13 -17.45
C SER A 92 -21.12 20.49 -16.23
N THR A 93 -22.32 19.94 -16.44
CA THR A 93 -23.15 19.22 -15.48
C THR A 93 -22.51 17.87 -15.14
N ARG A 94 -22.34 17.65 -13.83
CA ARG A 94 -21.38 16.73 -13.24
C ARG A 94 -22.02 15.38 -12.92
N SER A 95 -21.40 14.32 -13.46
CA SER A 95 -21.67 12.91 -13.18
C SER A 95 -20.88 12.47 -11.93
N SER A 96 -21.52 11.66 -11.09
CA SER A 96 -21.16 11.36 -9.69
C SER A 96 -19.88 10.54 -9.45
N THR A 97 -18.99 10.37 -10.42
CA THR A 97 -17.69 9.71 -10.24
C THR A 97 -16.52 10.68 -10.03
N THR A 98 -16.76 11.98 -10.18
CA THR A 98 -15.73 13.02 -9.95
C THR A 98 -15.63 13.48 -8.50
N SER A 99 -16.54 13.04 -7.60
CA SER A 99 -16.53 13.43 -6.19
C SER A 99 -15.50 12.63 -5.36
N GLU A 100 -15.37 11.33 -5.60
CA GLU A 100 -14.42 10.49 -4.84
C GLU A 100 -12.96 10.81 -5.18
N ILE A 101 -12.66 11.12 -6.45
CA ILE A 101 -11.32 11.57 -6.88
C ILE A 101 -11.00 12.97 -6.33
N GLN A 102 -12.00 13.83 -6.11
CA GLN A 102 -11.77 15.13 -5.47
C GLN A 102 -11.48 15.00 -3.97
N ASN A 103 -12.12 14.07 -3.27
CA ASN A 103 -11.85 13.85 -1.84
C ASN A 103 -10.41 13.34 -1.59
N LEU A 104 -9.79 12.65 -2.54
CA LEU A 104 -8.37 12.27 -2.45
C LEU A 104 -7.39 13.39 -2.77
N LYS A 105 -7.81 14.43 -3.50
CA LYS A 105 -7.02 15.67 -3.61
C LYS A 105 -7.02 16.44 -2.29
N GLU A 106 -8.04 16.26 -1.45
CA GLU A 106 -8.11 16.86 -0.11
C GLU A 106 -7.22 16.14 0.89
N ILE A 107 -7.08 14.82 0.80
CA ILE A 107 -6.00 14.12 1.51
C ILE A 107 -4.71 14.58 0.85
N ASN A 108 -4.03 15.55 1.46
CA ASN A 108 -2.78 16.09 0.95
C ASN A 108 -1.70 14.99 1.00
N LEU A 109 -1.69 14.09 0.00
CA LEU A 109 -0.76 12.96 -0.11
C LEU A 109 0.70 13.42 -0.31
N LYS A 110 0.93 14.71 -0.54
CA LYS A 110 2.25 15.33 -0.51
C LYS A 110 2.72 15.61 0.92
N ASN A 111 1.82 15.63 1.89
CA ASN A 111 2.16 15.84 3.29
C ASN A 111 2.66 14.53 3.92
N PHE A 112 3.97 14.46 4.17
CA PHE A 112 4.62 13.35 4.88
C PHE A 112 4.10 13.12 6.31
N LYS A 113 3.25 14.02 6.80
CA LYS A 113 2.63 13.95 8.12
C LYS A 113 1.27 13.24 8.07
N THR A 114 0.75 12.81 6.93
CA THR A 114 -0.57 12.17 6.89
C THR A 114 -0.52 10.75 7.49
N VAL A 115 -1.53 10.37 8.28
CA VAL A 115 -1.72 9.00 8.75
C VAL A 115 -3.08 8.47 8.35
N VAL A 116 -3.08 7.34 7.65
CA VAL A 116 -4.30 6.70 7.14
C VAL A 116 -4.27 5.22 7.48
N GLN A 117 -5.41 4.67 7.89
CA GLN A 117 -5.55 3.24 8.15
C GLN A 117 -5.82 2.48 6.85
N CYS A 118 -5.07 1.42 6.60
CA CYS A 118 -5.33 0.51 5.49
C CYS A 118 -6.66 -0.25 5.70
N SER A 119 -7.55 -0.21 4.71
CA SER A 119 -8.85 -0.91 4.75
C SER A 119 -8.70 -2.43 4.80
N LYS A 120 -7.67 -3.00 4.14
CA LYS A 120 -7.42 -4.45 4.04
C LYS A 120 -6.81 -5.04 5.30
N CYS A 121 -5.74 -4.44 5.84
CA CYS A 121 -4.99 -4.99 6.97
C CYS A 121 -5.06 -4.20 8.27
N ARG A 122 -5.79 -3.07 8.28
CA ARG A 122 -5.98 -2.20 9.45
C ARG A 122 -4.70 -1.59 10.05
N LEU A 123 -3.57 -1.69 9.35
CA LEU A 123 -2.33 -1.02 9.74
C LEU A 123 -2.41 0.48 9.44
N ASN A 124 -1.95 1.29 10.40
CA ASN A 124 -1.85 2.74 10.23
C ASN A 124 -0.57 3.07 9.46
N VAL A 125 -0.72 3.53 8.23
CA VAL A 125 0.39 3.91 7.36
C VAL A 125 0.61 5.41 7.52
N ARG A 126 1.88 5.78 7.76
CA ARG A 126 2.29 7.16 7.95
C ARG A 126 3.20 7.56 6.80
N GLY A 127 3.01 8.77 6.28
CA GLY A 127 3.88 9.31 5.25
C GLY A 127 3.11 9.94 4.09
N GLY A 128 3.84 10.18 3.01
CA GLY A 128 3.26 10.67 1.76
C GLY A 128 2.85 9.54 0.83
N LEU A 129 2.59 9.91 -0.43
CA LEU A 129 2.17 9.01 -1.50
C LEU A 129 3.01 7.72 -1.60
N ASN A 130 4.34 7.83 -1.52
CA ASN A 130 5.23 6.67 -1.66
C ASN A 130 5.01 5.64 -0.56
N SER A 131 4.79 6.09 0.69
CA SER A 131 4.53 5.18 1.82
C SER A 131 3.24 4.38 1.63
N PHE A 132 2.21 4.98 1.01
CA PHE A 132 0.98 4.28 0.68
C PHE A 132 1.17 3.28 -0.47
N ILE A 133 1.92 3.67 -1.51
CA ILE A 133 2.24 2.77 -2.62
C ILE A 133 3.05 1.58 -2.12
N ASP A 134 4.09 1.82 -1.32
CA ASP A 134 4.93 0.76 -0.74
C ASP A 134 4.08 -0.19 0.11
N HIS A 135 3.13 0.35 0.88
CA HIS A 135 2.20 -0.47 1.63
C HIS A 135 1.27 -1.30 0.72
N ILE A 136 0.67 -0.71 -0.31
CA ILE A 136 -0.18 -1.43 -1.28
C ILE A 136 0.62 -2.52 -1.99
N ALA A 137 1.89 -2.24 -2.32
CA ALA A 137 2.79 -3.20 -2.94
C ALA A 137 2.96 -4.46 -2.08
N THR A 138 2.91 -4.35 -0.74
CA THR A 138 2.93 -5.53 0.15
C THR A 138 1.69 -6.42 0.05
N HIS A 139 0.59 -5.89 -0.47
CA HIS A 139 -0.67 -6.64 -0.66
C HIS A 139 -0.84 -7.18 -2.07
N GLU A 140 -0.44 -6.41 -3.08
CA GLU A 140 -0.79 -6.65 -4.48
C GLU A 140 0.37 -7.24 -5.28
N MET A 141 1.61 -6.93 -4.95
CA MET A 141 2.73 -7.41 -5.75
C MET A 141 3.08 -8.84 -5.38
N PRO A 142 3.16 -9.75 -6.37
CA PRO A 142 3.73 -11.06 -6.15
C PRO A 142 5.18 -10.89 -5.68
N ARG A 143 5.60 -11.75 -4.75
CA ARG A 143 7.00 -11.78 -4.33
C ARG A 143 7.83 -12.34 -5.48
N MET A 144 8.80 -11.58 -5.95
CA MET A 144 9.70 -12.01 -7.00
C MET A 144 10.91 -12.73 -6.38
N GLU A 145 11.46 -13.68 -7.12
CA GLU A 145 12.70 -14.37 -6.76
C GLU A 145 13.88 -13.41 -6.80
N CYS A 146 14.82 -13.60 -5.87
CA CYS A 146 16.08 -12.87 -5.91
C CYS A 146 16.80 -13.18 -7.24
N PRO A 147 17.13 -12.16 -8.05
CA PRO A 147 17.72 -12.37 -9.37
C PRO A 147 19.21 -12.77 -9.32
N VAL A 148 19.76 -12.97 -8.11
CA VAL A 148 21.13 -13.46 -7.92
C VAL A 148 21.10 -14.99 -7.89
N GLU A 149 21.85 -15.61 -8.79
CA GLU A 149 21.94 -17.06 -8.92
C GLU A 149 22.23 -17.76 -7.57
N GLY A 150 21.43 -18.78 -7.26
CA GLY A 150 21.52 -19.53 -6.00
C GLY A 150 20.81 -18.89 -4.80
N CYS A 151 20.20 -17.70 -4.94
CA CYS A 151 19.45 -17.07 -3.86
C CYS A 151 17.95 -17.41 -3.93
N ALA A 152 17.47 -18.29 -3.04
CA ALA A 152 16.08 -18.74 -3.01
C ALA A 152 15.11 -17.79 -2.26
N VAL A 153 15.47 -16.52 -2.07
CA VAL A 153 14.65 -15.59 -1.28
C VAL A 153 13.62 -14.90 -2.19
N HIS A 154 12.33 -14.99 -1.83
CA HIS A 154 11.24 -14.28 -2.49
C HIS A 154 10.85 -13.00 -1.75
N LEU A 155 10.90 -11.86 -2.41
CA LEU A 155 10.66 -10.55 -1.82
C LEU A 155 9.78 -9.66 -2.70
N PRO A 156 9.04 -8.70 -2.12
CA PRO A 156 8.47 -7.61 -2.91
C PRO A 156 9.56 -6.82 -3.65
N GLU A 157 9.27 -6.36 -4.87
CA GLU A 157 10.20 -5.58 -5.70
C GLU A 157 10.81 -4.39 -4.93
N ILE A 158 10.00 -3.66 -4.16
CA ILE A 158 10.45 -2.49 -3.39
C ILE A 158 11.60 -2.77 -2.42
N VAL A 159 11.76 -4.01 -1.94
CA VAL A 159 12.81 -4.40 -0.98
C VAL A 159 13.91 -5.26 -1.62
N ILE A 160 13.77 -5.64 -2.89
CA ILE A 160 14.72 -6.58 -3.51
C ILE A 160 16.10 -5.94 -3.69
N MET A 161 16.15 -4.65 -4.03
CA MET A 161 17.40 -3.92 -4.19
C MET A 161 18.14 -3.77 -2.86
N GLU A 162 17.42 -3.53 -1.77
CA GLU A 162 17.99 -3.51 -0.43
C GLU A 162 18.54 -4.89 -0.04
N HIS A 163 17.82 -5.96 -0.34
CA HIS A 163 18.28 -7.33 -0.13
C HIS A 163 19.56 -7.62 -0.92
N VAL A 164 19.58 -7.31 -2.22
CA VAL A 164 20.76 -7.54 -3.08
C VAL A 164 21.97 -6.78 -2.56
N LYS A 165 21.77 -5.54 -2.08
CA LYS A 165 22.82 -4.75 -1.44
C LYS A 165 23.29 -5.35 -0.12
N ALA A 166 22.38 -5.73 0.76
CA ALA A 166 22.70 -6.19 2.11
C ALA A 166 23.33 -7.59 2.13
N VAL A 167 22.76 -8.52 1.36
CA VAL A 167 23.10 -9.95 1.35
C VAL A 167 24.17 -10.27 0.32
N HIS A 168 24.04 -9.76 -0.91
CA HIS A 168 24.98 -10.07 -1.99
C HIS A 168 26.11 -9.04 -2.14
N LYS A 169 26.09 -7.95 -1.36
CA LYS A 169 27.05 -6.84 -1.44
C LYS A 169 27.15 -6.24 -2.85
N ARG A 170 26.08 -6.36 -3.65
CA ARG A 170 25.97 -5.78 -4.98
C ARG A 170 25.12 -4.52 -4.92
N ASN A 171 25.63 -3.44 -5.48
CA ASN A 171 24.92 -2.17 -5.61
C ASN A 171 24.26 -2.05 -7.00
N ALA A 172 23.44 -1.02 -7.19
CA ALA A 172 22.79 -0.77 -8.48
C ALA A 172 23.77 -0.66 -9.66
N SER A 173 25.04 -0.26 -9.46
CA SER A 173 26.01 -0.20 -10.56
C SER A 173 26.63 -1.55 -10.93
N THR A 174 26.77 -2.47 -9.97
CA THR A 174 27.38 -3.81 -10.16
C THR A 174 26.40 -4.90 -10.56
N ILE A 175 25.10 -4.63 -10.46
CA ILE A 175 24.07 -5.54 -10.91
C ILE A 175 24.04 -5.56 -12.45
N SER A 176 23.96 -6.75 -13.06
CA SER A 176 23.96 -6.90 -14.51
C SER A 176 22.74 -6.22 -15.14
N ALA A 177 22.87 -5.83 -16.41
CA ALA A 177 21.77 -5.22 -17.17
C ALA A 177 20.52 -6.11 -17.16
N ALA A 178 20.68 -7.44 -17.27
CA ALA A 178 19.57 -8.39 -17.22
C ALA A 178 18.78 -8.30 -15.90
N ILE A 179 19.46 -8.21 -14.76
CA ILE A 179 18.81 -8.06 -13.46
C ILE A 179 18.11 -6.70 -13.35
N LYS A 180 18.74 -5.62 -13.85
CA LYS A 180 18.10 -4.30 -13.88
C LYS A 180 16.84 -4.31 -14.73
N THR A 181 16.88 -4.96 -15.89
CA THR A 181 15.72 -5.09 -16.78
C THR A 181 14.61 -5.90 -16.13
N SER A 182 14.94 -7.01 -15.46
CA SER A 182 13.97 -7.81 -14.70
C SER A 182 13.29 -6.97 -13.61
N ILE A 183 14.05 -6.20 -12.82
CA ILE A 183 13.50 -5.31 -11.80
C ILE A 183 12.65 -4.20 -12.46
N ALA A 184 13.14 -3.55 -13.52
CA ALA A 184 12.45 -2.47 -14.22
C ALA A 184 11.13 -2.90 -14.88
N GLN A 185 11.04 -4.14 -15.38
CA GLN A 185 9.80 -4.70 -15.90
C GLN A 185 8.71 -4.72 -14.83
N HIS A 186 9.07 -4.97 -13.57
CA HIS A 186 8.12 -4.93 -12.45
C HIS A 186 7.80 -3.49 -12.00
N THR A 187 8.73 -2.54 -12.17
CA THR A 187 8.53 -1.12 -11.78
C THR A 187 7.38 -0.46 -12.53
N THR A 188 7.05 -0.96 -13.73
CA THR A 188 5.87 -0.53 -14.51
C THR A 188 4.55 -0.75 -13.74
N SER A 189 4.54 -1.65 -12.76
CA SER A 189 3.39 -1.89 -11.87
C SER A 189 3.12 -0.73 -10.90
N LEU A 190 4.10 0.08 -10.51
CA LEU A 190 3.90 1.12 -9.49
C LEU A 190 2.92 2.21 -9.92
N ALA A 191 2.85 2.51 -11.22
CA ALA A 191 1.85 3.43 -11.77
C ALA A 191 0.42 2.87 -11.58
N THR A 192 0.24 1.55 -11.70
CA THR A 192 -1.06 0.90 -11.47
C THR A 192 -1.43 0.88 -9.99
N LEU A 193 -0.46 0.73 -9.08
CA LEU A 193 -0.72 0.74 -7.64
C LEU A 193 -1.27 2.08 -7.14
N LYS A 194 -0.89 3.20 -7.77
CA LYS A 194 -1.45 4.52 -7.46
C LYS A 194 -2.97 4.56 -7.63
N LEU A 195 -3.50 3.82 -8.61
CA LEU A 195 -4.94 3.74 -8.86
C LEU A 195 -5.70 2.97 -7.77
N LEU A 196 -4.98 2.17 -6.95
CA LEU A 196 -5.55 1.38 -5.87
C LEU A 196 -5.58 2.13 -4.52
N ILE A 197 -4.97 3.31 -4.43
CA ILE A 197 -4.98 4.12 -3.20
C ILE A 197 -6.40 4.37 -2.66
N PRO A 198 -7.40 4.78 -3.47
CA PRO A 198 -8.77 4.94 -2.97
C PRO A 198 -9.34 3.68 -2.31
N THR A 199 -9.00 2.49 -2.83
CA THR A 199 -9.49 1.19 -2.33
C THR A 199 -8.84 0.83 -0.99
N TYR A 200 -7.55 1.11 -0.85
CA TYR A 200 -6.77 0.76 0.35
C TYR A 200 -6.84 1.81 1.45
N PHE A 201 -6.98 3.08 1.08
CA PHE A 201 -6.91 4.24 1.96
C PHE A 201 -8.07 5.19 1.66
N PRO A 202 -9.32 4.74 1.88
CA PRO A 202 -10.47 5.60 1.63
C PRO A 202 -10.52 6.73 2.66
N ALA A 203 -11.22 7.81 2.34
CA ALA A 203 -11.21 9.05 3.14
C ALA A 203 -11.70 8.85 4.58
N GLU A 204 -12.66 7.94 4.78
CA GLU A 204 -13.16 7.56 6.11
C GLU A 204 -12.10 6.94 7.03
N ASN A 205 -10.98 6.46 6.47
CA ASN A 205 -9.88 5.89 7.24
C ASN A 205 -8.76 6.90 7.56
N TYR A 206 -8.94 8.18 7.22
CA TYR A 206 -8.00 9.23 7.58
C TYR A 206 -8.00 9.46 9.09
N LEU A 207 -6.82 9.35 9.73
CA LEU A 207 -6.66 9.45 11.18
C LEU A 207 -6.07 10.79 11.64
N GLY A 208 -5.81 11.73 10.73
CA GLY A 208 -5.18 13.02 11.04
C GLY A 208 -3.73 13.15 10.57
N ALA A 209 -3.12 14.29 10.89
CA ALA A 209 -1.70 14.53 10.69
C ALA A 209 -0.86 13.99 11.86
N THR A 210 0.42 13.69 11.66
CA THR A 210 1.32 13.13 12.69
C THR A 210 1.56 14.09 13.84
N HIS A 211 1.35 15.39 13.64
CA HIS A 211 1.37 16.40 14.70
C HIS A 211 0.11 16.36 15.57
N GLU A 212 -0.99 15.85 15.01
CA GLU A 212 -2.27 15.65 15.70
C GLU A 212 -2.34 14.27 16.36
N ILE A 213 -1.55 13.30 15.88
CA ILE A 213 -1.38 12.04 16.61
C ILE A 213 -0.71 12.39 17.93
N PRO A 214 -1.41 12.22 19.07
CA PRO A 214 -0.85 12.57 20.35
C PRO A 214 0.48 11.86 20.50
N VAL A 215 1.55 12.63 20.65
CA VAL A 215 2.80 12.08 21.18
C VAL A 215 2.37 11.36 22.45
N SER A 216 2.71 10.07 22.53
CA SER A 216 2.31 9.23 23.65
C SER A 216 2.48 10.01 24.95
N PRO A 217 1.43 10.17 25.76
CA PRO A 217 1.50 11.00 26.97
C PRO A 217 2.48 10.40 27.98
N PHE A 218 2.90 9.15 27.76
CA PHE A 218 3.89 8.47 28.58
C PHE A 218 5.33 8.85 28.23
N GLY A 219 6.14 9.05 29.26
CA GLY A 219 7.59 9.20 29.19
C GLY A 219 8.29 8.01 28.53
N SER A 220 9.54 8.23 28.13
CA SER A 220 10.34 7.22 27.43
C SER A 220 11.05 6.25 28.38
N THR A 221 11.17 6.55 29.67
CA THR A 221 11.96 5.74 30.61
C THR A 221 11.05 4.95 31.53
N CYS A 222 11.31 3.65 31.66
CA CYS A 222 10.56 2.78 32.56
C CYS A 222 10.88 3.09 34.03
N LEU A 223 9.87 3.36 34.85
CA LEU A 223 9.98 3.65 36.28
C LEU A 223 10.53 2.47 37.09
N LYS A 224 10.37 1.23 36.62
CA LYS A 224 10.80 0.03 37.36
C LYS A 224 12.24 -0.40 37.08
N CYS A 225 12.71 -0.24 35.84
CA CYS A 225 14.03 -0.75 35.43
C CYS A 225 14.90 0.29 34.71
N GLN A 226 14.44 1.53 34.57
CA GLN A 226 15.15 2.65 33.95
C GLN A 226 15.51 2.44 32.46
N LYS A 227 14.95 1.43 31.79
CA LYS A 227 15.15 1.22 30.35
C LYS A 227 14.41 2.28 29.55
N THR A 228 15.09 2.89 28.59
CA THR A 228 14.50 3.84 27.63
C THR A 228 13.87 3.12 26.43
N VAL A 229 12.64 3.48 26.12
CA VAL A 229 11.82 3.03 24.98
C VAL A 229 11.19 4.24 24.30
N ARG A 230 11.14 4.23 22.97
CA ARG A 230 10.76 5.40 22.16
C ARG A 230 9.29 5.34 21.79
N THR A 231 8.79 4.17 21.41
CA THR A 231 7.45 4.02 20.85
C THR A 231 6.45 3.43 21.84
N ARG A 232 5.15 3.64 21.61
CA ARG A 232 4.09 2.99 22.38
C ARG A 232 4.17 1.46 22.30
N ALA A 233 4.43 0.91 21.11
CA ALA A 233 4.58 -0.53 20.92
C ALA A 233 5.76 -1.10 21.72
N GLU A 234 6.88 -0.37 21.78
CA GLU A 234 8.03 -0.74 22.62
C GLU A 234 7.69 -0.66 24.12
N ARG A 235 6.91 0.33 24.57
CA ARG A 235 6.41 0.39 25.95
C ARG A 235 5.51 -0.79 26.29
N GLU A 236 4.56 -1.11 25.42
CA GLU A 236 3.66 -2.25 25.60
C GLU A 236 4.45 -3.56 25.70
N LEU A 237 5.37 -3.80 24.76
CA LEU A 237 6.30 -4.93 24.80
C LEU A 237 7.07 -4.97 26.12
N HIS A 238 7.65 -3.85 26.51
CA HIS A 238 8.46 -3.76 27.71
C HIS A 238 7.66 -4.13 28.97
N ILE A 239 6.41 -3.66 29.07
CA ILE A 239 5.50 -4.01 30.17
C ILE A 239 5.15 -5.50 30.14
N THR A 240 4.90 -6.10 28.97
CA THR A 240 4.62 -7.55 28.90
C THR A 240 5.76 -8.41 29.46
N MET A 241 7.02 -7.97 29.30
CA MET A 241 8.18 -8.65 29.89
C MET A 241 8.14 -8.57 31.42
N HIS A 242 7.86 -7.39 31.98
CA HIS A 242 7.72 -7.22 33.43
C HIS A 242 6.54 -7.99 34.03
N LEU A 243 5.44 -8.12 33.29
CA LEU A 243 4.27 -8.86 33.73
C LEU A 243 4.42 -10.38 33.55
N GLN A 244 5.51 -10.84 32.90
CA GLN A 244 5.70 -12.23 32.49
C GLN A 244 4.47 -12.79 31.75
N SER A 245 3.75 -11.93 31.02
CA SER A 245 2.57 -12.33 30.28
C SER A 245 3.01 -13.14 29.06
N LYS A 246 2.53 -14.37 28.97
CA LYS A 246 2.81 -15.31 27.87
C LYS A 246 1.50 -15.73 27.18
N ILE A 247 1.58 -16.04 25.89
CA ILE A 247 0.50 -16.57 25.06
C ILE A 247 0.96 -17.91 24.49
N LYS A 248 0.04 -18.88 24.47
CA LYS A 248 0.23 -20.17 23.80
C LYS A 248 0.38 -20.00 22.28
N CYS A 249 1.11 -20.89 21.62
CA CYS A 249 1.08 -20.91 20.17
C CYS A 249 -0.36 -21.15 19.68
N PRO A 250 -0.86 -20.36 18.70
CA PRO A 250 -2.21 -20.55 18.18
C PRO A 250 -2.37 -21.79 17.30
N VAL A 251 -1.27 -22.36 16.79
CA VAL A 251 -1.31 -23.55 15.94
C VAL A 251 -1.61 -24.79 16.77
N VAL A 252 -2.66 -25.51 16.40
CA VAL A 252 -3.09 -26.72 17.10
C VAL A 252 -1.99 -27.78 17.05
N GLY A 253 -1.64 -28.33 18.22
CA GLY A 253 -0.58 -29.34 18.35
C GLY A 253 0.84 -28.79 18.45
N CYS A 254 1.04 -27.47 18.48
CA CYS A 254 2.36 -26.91 18.75
C CYS A 254 2.71 -27.04 20.25
N GLU A 255 3.78 -27.77 20.55
CA GLU A 255 4.26 -28.02 21.92
C GLU A 255 5.24 -26.95 22.43
N LYS A 256 5.48 -25.88 21.65
CA LYS A 256 6.38 -24.81 22.09
C LYS A 256 5.82 -24.16 23.36
N PRO A 257 6.69 -23.87 24.35
CA PRO A 257 6.24 -23.26 25.60
C PRO A 257 5.67 -21.87 25.32
N ASP A 258 4.75 -21.43 26.17
CA ASP A 258 4.12 -20.12 26.06
C ASP A 258 5.18 -19.01 25.87
N GLN A 259 4.97 -18.19 24.85
CA GLN A 259 5.90 -17.15 24.43
C GLN A 259 5.38 -15.77 24.83
N HIS A 260 6.26 -14.79 24.96
CA HIS A 260 5.79 -13.39 25.00
C HIS A 260 5.04 -13.08 23.71
N TYR A 261 3.97 -12.30 23.81
CA TYR A 261 3.09 -11.96 22.68
C TYR A 261 3.85 -11.59 21.40
N ASN A 262 4.88 -10.76 21.53
CA ASN A 262 5.68 -10.24 20.42
C ASN A 262 6.57 -11.31 19.77
N VAL A 263 6.93 -12.35 20.53
CA VAL A 263 7.73 -13.48 20.07
C VAL A 263 6.87 -14.48 19.31
N VAL A 264 5.55 -14.52 19.58
CA VAL A 264 4.63 -15.42 18.86
C VAL A 264 4.67 -15.17 17.36
N ALA A 265 4.68 -13.91 16.89
CA ALA A 265 4.74 -13.62 15.46
C ALA A 265 6.03 -14.15 14.80
N TYR A 266 7.17 -14.06 15.49
CA TYR A 266 8.43 -14.61 15.02
C TYR A 266 8.41 -16.14 15.02
N HIS A 267 7.95 -16.76 16.11
CA HIS A 267 7.75 -18.19 16.23
C HIS A 267 6.85 -18.74 15.10
N MET A 268 5.73 -18.09 14.82
CA MET A 268 4.83 -18.45 13.72
C MET A 268 5.52 -18.45 12.36
N LYS A 269 6.37 -17.44 12.11
CA LYS A 269 7.13 -17.35 10.85
C LYS A 269 8.21 -18.43 10.75
N GLN A 270 8.89 -18.77 11.85
CA GLN A 270 10.02 -19.71 11.84
C GLN A 270 9.59 -21.17 11.91
N ASP A 271 8.73 -21.52 12.87
CA ASP A 271 8.37 -22.91 13.16
C ASP A 271 7.14 -23.38 12.37
N HIS A 272 6.30 -22.47 11.89
CA HIS A 272 5.08 -22.81 11.15
C HIS A 272 5.04 -22.28 9.72
N LEU A 273 5.99 -21.43 9.31
CA LEU A 273 6.00 -20.76 8.00
C LEU A 273 4.68 -20.02 7.70
N LYS A 274 3.95 -19.60 8.73
CA LYS A 274 2.64 -18.95 8.64
C LYS A 274 2.70 -17.53 9.20
N ALA A 275 2.02 -16.60 8.55
CA ALA A 275 1.73 -15.29 9.12
C ALA A 275 0.53 -15.38 10.08
N LEU A 276 0.45 -14.47 11.06
CA LEU A 276 -0.71 -14.39 11.97
C LEU A 276 -2.04 -14.13 11.23
N GLY A 277 -2.00 -13.52 10.04
CA GLY A 277 -3.18 -13.32 9.19
C GLY A 277 -3.60 -14.56 8.39
N GLN A 278 -2.84 -15.66 8.47
CA GLN A 278 -3.12 -16.93 7.80
C GLN A 278 -3.59 -18.01 8.78
N LEU A 279 -3.92 -17.63 10.02
CA LEU A 279 -4.51 -18.52 11.01
C LEU A 279 -5.93 -18.90 10.56
N MET A 280 -6.32 -20.15 10.80
CA MET A 280 -7.71 -20.56 10.62
C MET A 280 -8.58 -19.95 11.71
N GLU A 281 -9.89 -19.85 11.49
CA GLU A 281 -10.83 -19.27 12.47
C GLU A 281 -10.73 -19.91 13.85
N THR A 282 -10.54 -21.24 13.90
CA THR A 282 -10.36 -22.00 15.15
C THR A 282 -9.07 -21.68 15.90
N GLU A 283 -8.06 -21.13 15.21
CA GLU A 283 -6.76 -20.73 15.77
C GLU A 283 -6.72 -19.23 16.07
N ASP A 284 -7.29 -18.40 15.20
CA ASP A 284 -7.25 -16.93 15.29
C ASP A 284 -8.12 -16.40 16.44
N ILE A 285 -9.37 -16.85 16.57
CA ILE A 285 -10.28 -16.37 17.63
C ILE A 285 -9.65 -16.46 19.03
N PRO A 286 -9.22 -17.65 19.53
CA PRO A 286 -8.65 -17.76 20.87
C PRO A 286 -7.35 -16.97 21.01
N PHE A 287 -6.56 -16.85 19.93
CA PHE A 287 -5.35 -16.04 19.92
C PHE A 287 -5.66 -14.55 20.11
N ARG A 288 -6.63 -14.00 19.37
CA ARG A 288 -7.05 -12.60 19.48
C ARG A 288 -7.65 -12.28 20.83
N GLU A 289 -8.40 -13.20 21.43
CA GLU A 289 -8.91 -13.06 22.79
C GLU A 289 -7.77 -12.97 23.82
N ALA A 290 -6.81 -13.91 23.75
CA ALA A 290 -5.65 -13.91 24.64
C ALA A 290 -4.79 -12.65 24.46
N GLN A 291 -4.55 -12.24 23.21
CA GLN A 291 -3.85 -11.00 22.85
C GLN A 291 -4.56 -9.78 23.45
N THR A 292 -5.87 -9.67 23.26
CA THR A 292 -6.69 -8.56 23.76
C THR A 292 -6.64 -8.49 25.29
N LYS A 293 -6.74 -9.64 25.98
CA LYS A 293 -6.64 -9.72 27.44
C LYS A 293 -5.29 -9.19 27.96
N ILE A 294 -4.19 -9.55 27.30
CA ILE A 294 -2.85 -9.06 27.65
C ILE A 294 -2.72 -7.57 27.38
N LEU A 295 -3.14 -7.09 26.21
CA LEU A 295 -3.05 -5.67 25.85
C LEU A 295 -3.89 -4.80 26.80
N ASN A 296 -5.07 -5.25 27.19
CA ASN A 296 -5.90 -4.55 28.18
C ASN A 296 -5.19 -4.46 29.54
N LYS A 297 -4.56 -5.55 29.99
CA LYS A 297 -3.76 -5.56 31.22
C LYS A 297 -2.56 -4.61 31.11
N VAL A 298 -1.84 -4.62 29.99
CA VAL A 298 -0.70 -3.73 29.73
C VAL A 298 -1.12 -2.26 29.74
N ASN A 299 -2.19 -1.91 29.04
CA ASN A 299 -2.71 -0.54 28.98
C ASN A 299 -3.11 -0.03 30.37
N LYS A 300 -3.78 -0.87 31.19
CA LYS A 300 -4.12 -0.52 32.58
C LYS A 300 -2.89 -0.25 33.44
N MET A 301 -1.78 -0.93 33.16
CA MET A 301 -0.53 -0.80 33.91
C MET A 301 0.40 0.29 33.38
N MET A 302 0.12 0.89 32.22
CA MET A 302 1.04 1.79 31.51
C MET A 302 1.56 2.93 32.41
N GLY A 303 0.67 3.60 33.16
CA GLY A 303 1.03 4.69 34.07
C GLY A 303 1.89 4.28 35.28
N GLN A 304 1.94 2.99 35.62
CA GLN A 304 2.82 2.48 36.69
C GLN A 304 4.25 2.23 36.21
N PHE A 305 4.42 2.09 34.89
CA PHE A 305 5.73 1.85 34.28
C PHE A 305 6.28 3.09 33.60
N PHE A 306 5.45 4.04 33.20
CA PHE A 306 5.88 5.25 32.52
C PHE A 306 5.13 6.47 33.05
N GLU A 307 5.88 7.51 33.41
CA GLU A 307 5.33 8.78 33.87
C GLU A 307 4.45 9.43 32.80
N ILE A 308 3.33 10.02 33.19
CA ILE A 308 2.46 10.78 32.29
C ILE A 308 3.03 12.20 32.22
N LYS A 309 3.56 12.57 31.05
CA LYS A 309 3.92 13.95 30.72
C LYS A 309 2.63 14.77 30.65
N GLN A 310 2.53 15.75 31.53
CA GLN A 310 1.52 16.80 31.50
C GLN A 310 1.84 17.82 30.40
#